data_AF-A0A382K065-F1
#
_entry.id   AF-A0A382K065-F1
#
_cell.length_a   1.000
_cell.length_b   1.000
_cell.length_c   1.000
_cell.angle_alpha   90.00
_cell.angle_beta   90.00
_cell.angle_gamma   90.00
#
_symmetry.space_group_name_H-M   'P 1'
#
loop_
_entity.id
_entity.type
_entity.pdbx_description
1 polymer ?
#
loop_
_entity_poly.entity_id
_entity_poly.type
_entity_poly.pdbx_seq_one_letter_code
_entity_poly.pdbx_strand_id
1 'polypeptide(L)'
;MMTTLYQLHLTGRLKHMVIEVKGNQIITEWWTSKEDEDGKKQNTKETVYGKNKGRTNETSNDEQALLEFERKIKKKKEEGYVENREDAILGEEIVVSSTLTQSFAPCKPISKLNEKDDAYNDTWLAERKYNGSCILLHNTGKERIGYTRRIKPITEILSVIKEIKNTLHELPDESLIIGELVAFDEEGKEDPKVLKAVTTETTTKAKAKSKYDSLISEGYNFKYNVFDVIFWYGEDVTDRTFLERLEITKFFGEREIRPFTEEIALQAKEKGWEGFILRQAEDNIVFTMNGKPKRKGSYKFKF
;
A
#
# COMPACT_ATOMS: atom_id res chain seq x y z
N MET A 1 24.18 2.43 21.12
CA MET A 1 23.84 3.14 19.85
C MET A 1 22.48 3.81 20.04
N MET A 2 22.29 5.04 19.56
CA MET A 2 21.04 5.79 19.75
C MET A 2 20.70 6.61 18.50
N THR A 3 19.43 6.65 18.12
CA THR A 3 18.93 7.49 17.04
C THR A 3 17.61 8.13 17.46
N THR A 4 17.47 9.42 17.15
CA THR A 4 16.23 10.18 17.31
C THR A 4 15.57 10.37 15.96
N LEU A 5 14.25 10.23 15.93
CA LEU A 5 13.41 10.28 14.74
C LEU A 5 12.19 11.18 14.99
N TYR A 6 11.84 11.95 13.96
CA TYR A 6 10.77 12.94 13.99
C TYR A 6 9.77 12.68 12.86
N GLN A 7 8.50 13.03 13.10
CA GLN A 7 7.45 12.99 12.08
C GLN A 7 6.35 13.98 12.44
N LEU A 8 5.95 14.86 11.52
CA LEU A 8 4.79 15.71 11.74
C LEU A 8 3.49 14.88 11.66
N HIS A 9 2.69 14.97 12.70
CA HIS A 9 1.35 14.42 12.70
C HIS A 9 0.39 15.36 11.97
N LEU A 10 -0.65 14.79 11.38
CA LEU A 10 -1.68 15.54 10.64
C LEU A 10 -2.44 16.55 11.49
N THR A 11 -2.42 16.39 12.82
CA THR A 11 -3.00 17.36 13.76
C THR A 11 -2.05 18.52 14.08
N GLY A 12 -0.92 18.65 13.37
CA GLY A 12 0.13 19.64 13.62
C GLY A 12 1.02 19.35 14.82
N ARG A 13 0.88 18.20 15.50
CA ARG A 13 1.78 17.80 16.59
C ARG A 13 3.01 17.11 16.03
N LEU A 14 4.19 17.43 16.55
CA LEU A 14 5.42 16.74 16.15
C LEU A 14 5.56 15.45 16.97
N LYS A 15 5.74 14.31 16.32
CA LYS A 15 6.08 13.04 16.98
C LYS A 15 7.58 12.95 17.14
N HIS A 16 8.00 12.46 18.29
CA HIS A 16 9.39 12.19 18.62
C HIS A 16 9.52 10.71 18.94
N MET A 17 10.61 10.09 18.49
CA MET A 17 10.94 8.70 18.78
C MET A 17 12.44 8.55 18.96
N VAL A 18 12.86 8.08 20.13
CA VAL A 18 14.25 7.74 20.42
C VAL A 18 14.34 6.23 20.51
N ILE A 19 15.21 5.63 19.71
CA ILE A 19 15.53 4.20 19.79
C ILE A 19 16.99 4.08 20.25
N GLU A 20 17.23 3.27 21.26
CA GLU A 20 18.54 3.08 21.88
C GLU A 20 18.83 1.57 22.08
N VAL A 21 20.07 1.16 21.86
CA VAL A 21 20.58 -0.19 22.15
C VAL A 21 21.50 -0.15 23.37
N LYS A 22 21.20 -0.98 24.38
CA LYS A 22 22.02 -1.22 25.58
C LYS A 22 22.24 -2.72 25.76
N GLY A 23 23.45 -3.20 25.46
CA GLY A 23 23.74 -4.64 25.38
C GLY A 23 22.77 -5.31 24.40
N ASN A 24 22.07 -6.34 24.86
CA ASN A 24 21.06 -7.04 24.07
C ASN A 24 19.64 -6.45 24.17
N GLN A 25 19.47 -5.25 24.74
CA GLN A 25 18.17 -4.61 24.87
C GLN A 25 18.00 -3.46 23.90
N ILE A 26 16.83 -3.39 23.27
CA ILE A 26 16.37 -2.24 22.49
C ILE A 26 15.33 -1.48 23.32
N ILE A 27 15.61 -0.22 23.61
CA ILE A 27 14.72 0.70 24.31
C ILE A 27 14.13 1.64 23.27
N THR A 28 12.83 1.83 23.28
CA THR A 28 12.15 2.80 22.40
C THR A 28 11.31 3.73 23.25
N GLU A 29 11.59 5.02 23.21
CA GLU A 29 10.81 6.08 23.84
C GLU A 29 10.12 6.92 22.76
N TRP A 30 8.87 7.35 22.98
CA TRP A 30 8.16 8.22 22.07
C TRP A 30 7.18 9.16 22.78
N TRP A 31 6.94 10.31 22.17
CA TRP A 31 5.98 11.32 22.64
C TRP A 31 5.53 12.23 21.49
N THR A 32 4.65 13.19 21.78
CA THR A 32 4.28 14.25 20.83
C THR A 32 4.43 15.61 21.47
N SER A 33 4.86 16.61 20.71
CA SER A 33 4.91 18.00 21.15
C SER A 33 3.99 18.89 20.32
N LYS A 34 3.57 20.03 20.89
CA LYS A 34 2.93 21.13 20.17
C LYS A 34 3.52 22.42 20.72
N GLU A 35 3.97 23.33 19.85
CA GLU A 35 4.54 24.63 20.27
C GLU A 35 5.64 24.46 21.35
N ASP A 36 6.55 23.51 21.11
CA ASP A 36 7.64 23.13 22.03
C ASP A 36 7.23 22.57 23.40
N GLU A 37 5.93 22.36 23.65
CA GLU A 37 5.45 21.66 24.84
C GLU A 37 5.33 20.15 24.60
N ASP A 38 6.09 19.38 25.37
CA ASP A 38 6.09 17.92 25.33
C ASP A 38 4.86 17.32 26.03
N GLY A 39 4.18 16.42 25.34
CA GLY A 39 3.20 15.52 25.94
C GLY A 39 3.84 14.38 26.74
N LYS A 40 2.99 13.53 27.32
CA LYS A 40 3.44 12.37 28.10
C LYS A 40 4.33 11.43 27.29
N LYS A 41 5.52 11.14 27.82
CA LYS A 41 6.45 10.14 27.28
C LYS A 41 5.98 8.72 27.55
N GLN A 42 6.18 7.86 26.57
CA GLN A 42 5.92 6.43 26.65
C GLN A 42 7.18 5.68 26.24
N ASN A 43 7.43 4.51 26.83
CA ASN A 43 8.58 3.69 26.44
C ASN A 43 8.28 2.19 26.48
N THR A 44 9.08 1.43 25.74
CA THR A 44 9.13 -0.03 25.76
C THR A 44 10.57 -0.52 25.80
N LYS A 45 10.78 -1.70 26.36
CA LYS A 45 12.06 -2.42 26.33
C LYS A 45 11.86 -3.80 25.72
N GLU A 46 12.76 -4.18 24.83
CA GLU A 46 12.76 -5.48 24.15
C GLU A 46 14.12 -6.14 24.35
N THR A 47 14.13 -7.38 24.85
CA THR A 47 15.35 -8.19 24.97
C THR A 47 15.51 -9.01 23.69
N VAL A 48 16.67 -8.90 23.04
CA VAL A 48 17.00 -9.57 21.79
C VAL A 48 17.95 -10.74 22.07
N TYR A 49 17.74 -11.83 21.33
CA TYR A 49 18.55 -13.04 21.40
C TYR A 49 19.18 -13.34 20.05
N GLY A 50 20.41 -13.84 20.08
CA GLY A 50 21.15 -14.28 18.90
C GLY A 50 20.38 -15.32 18.08
N LYS A 51 20.57 -15.30 16.76
CA LYS A 51 19.93 -16.21 15.81
C LYS A 51 20.95 -17.15 15.15
N ASN A 52 20.43 -18.21 14.52
CA ASN A 52 21.18 -19.17 13.70
C ASN A 52 22.33 -19.90 14.43
N LYS A 53 22.16 -20.19 15.72
CA LYS A 53 23.14 -20.93 16.51
C LYS A 53 23.64 -22.21 15.79
N GLY A 54 24.96 -22.36 15.64
CA GLY A 54 25.60 -23.47 14.96
C GLY A 54 25.64 -23.37 13.42
N ARG A 55 25.31 -22.21 12.85
CA ARG A 55 25.42 -21.95 11.39
C ARG A 55 26.48 -20.88 11.13
N THR A 56 26.95 -20.79 9.89
CA THR A 56 27.96 -19.80 9.47
C THR A 56 27.50 -18.34 9.65
N ASN A 57 26.19 -18.09 9.76
CA ASN A 57 25.58 -16.79 10.00
C ASN A 57 24.99 -16.67 11.42
N GLU A 58 25.57 -17.38 12.39
CA GLU A 58 25.27 -17.22 13.81
C GLU A 58 25.60 -15.79 14.26
N THR A 59 24.74 -15.23 15.10
CA THR A 59 24.93 -13.91 15.71
C THR A 59 24.85 -14.04 17.22
N SER A 60 25.69 -13.31 17.95
CA SER A 60 25.52 -13.09 19.38
C SER A 60 24.28 -12.25 19.70
N ASN A 61 23.92 -12.16 21.00
CA ASN A 61 22.78 -11.35 21.45
C ASN A 61 22.97 -9.85 21.11
N ASP A 62 24.19 -9.34 21.29
CA ASP A 62 24.50 -7.93 21.07
C ASP A 62 24.53 -7.60 19.57
N GLU A 63 25.13 -8.46 18.74
CA GLU A 63 25.11 -8.32 17.28
C GLU A 63 23.69 -8.36 16.73
N GLN A 64 22.86 -9.30 17.20
CA GLN A 64 21.47 -9.38 16.77
C GLN A 64 20.65 -8.16 17.23
N ALA A 65 20.96 -7.58 18.39
CA ALA A 65 20.32 -6.34 18.86
C ALA A 65 20.65 -5.15 17.94
N LEU A 66 21.89 -5.04 17.47
CA LEU A 66 22.28 -4.02 16.49
C LEU A 66 21.56 -4.21 15.14
N LEU A 67 21.49 -5.44 14.62
CA LEU A 67 20.77 -5.74 13.38
C LEU A 67 19.27 -5.43 13.46
N GLU A 68 18.62 -5.78 14.58
CA GLU A 68 17.20 -5.46 14.80
C GLU A 68 16.98 -3.94 15.00
N PHE A 69 17.94 -3.25 15.62
CA PHE A 69 17.93 -1.79 15.75
C PHE A 69 17.98 -1.10 14.38
N GLU A 70 18.96 -1.44 13.54
CA GLU A 70 19.09 -0.87 12.19
C GLU A 70 17.83 -1.14 11.35
N ARG A 71 17.29 -2.36 11.44
CA ARG A 71 16.03 -2.73 10.77
C ARG A 71 14.85 -1.90 11.27
N LYS A 72 14.75 -1.62 12.57
CA LYS A 72 13.70 -0.78 13.16
C LYS A 72 13.84 0.67 12.68
N ILE A 73 15.04 1.23 12.68
CA ILE A 73 15.31 2.59 12.16
C ILE A 73 14.90 2.67 10.69
N LYS A 74 15.38 1.74 9.87
CA LYS A 74 15.00 1.66 8.44
C LYS A 74 13.48 1.65 8.27
N LYS A 75 12.78 0.74 8.96
CA LYS A 75 11.32 0.64 8.88
C LYS A 75 10.61 1.93 9.33
N LYS A 76 11.16 2.65 10.32
CA LYS A 76 10.58 3.93 10.75
C LYS A 76 10.78 5.03 9.70
N LYS A 77 11.93 5.07 9.04
CA LYS A 77 12.15 5.95 7.89
C LYS A 77 11.21 5.64 6.72
N GLU A 78 10.98 4.35 6.44
CA GLU A 78 9.95 3.91 5.47
C GLU A 78 8.53 4.32 5.91
N GLU A 79 8.28 4.45 7.21
CA GLU A 79 7.05 5.03 7.79
C GLU A 79 7.09 6.56 7.87
N GLY A 80 7.93 7.24 7.08
CA GLY A 80 8.01 8.70 6.98
C GLY A 80 8.55 9.42 8.22
N TYR A 81 9.41 8.77 9.00
CA TYR A 81 10.19 9.45 10.03
C TYR A 81 11.54 9.92 9.46
N VAL A 82 12.02 11.06 9.94
CA VAL A 82 13.32 11.64 9.56
C VAL A 82 14.18 11.90 10.79
N GLU A 83 15.50 12.02 10.64
CA GLU A 83 16.41 12.24 11.78
C GLU A 83 16.52 13.71 12.19
N ASN A 84 16.17 14.63 11.28
CA ASN A 84 16.20 16.06 11.52
C ASN A 84 14.77 16.59 11.84
N ARG A 85 14.68 17.50 12.81
CA ARG A 85 13.42 18.06 13.29
C ARG A 85 12.79 18.99 12.26
N GLU A 86 13.59 19.85 11.65
CA GLU A 86 13.18 20.84 10.66
C GLU A 86 12.61 20.14 9.41
N ASP A 87 13.28 19.11 8.92
CA ASP A 87 12.81 18.29 7.79
C ASP A 87 11.44 17.67 8.06
N ALA A 88 11.20 17.22 9.31
CA ALA A 88 9.91 16.66 9.68
C ALA A 88 8.78 17.69 9.63
N ILE A 89 9.08 18.96 9.93
CA ILE A 89 8.13 20.07 9.94
C ILE A 89 7.85 20.55 8.51
N LEU A 90 8.89 20.65 7.67
CA LEU A 90 8.74 20.99 6.26
C LEU A 90 7.88 19.94 5.54
N GLY A 91 8.15 18.67 5.82
CA GLY A 91 7.51 17.55 5.15
C GLY A 91 8.02 17.35 3.73
N GLU A 92 7.58 16.26 3.11
CA GLU A 92 7.89 15.97 1.71
C GLU A 92 6.70 16.37 0.84
N GLU A 93 6.96 17.14 -0.21
CA GLU A 93 5.98 17.46 -1.24
C GLU A 93 5.99 16.41 -2.35
N ILE A 94 4.81 16.08 -2.86
CA ILE A 94 4.70 15.15 -3.97
C ILE A 94 4.91 15.86 -5.31
N VAL A 95 5.78 15.30 -6.13
CA VAL A 95 5.99 15.72 -7.52
C VAL A 95 5.71 14.53 -8.42
N VAL A 96 4.55 14.54 -9.09
CA VAL A 96 4.09 13.42 -9.93
C VAL A 96 5.03 13.13 -11.11
N SER A 97 5.79 14.11 -11.58
CA SER A 97 6.82 13.93 -12.62
C SER A 97 8.13 13.34 -12.09
N SER A 98 8.15 12.82 -10.86
CA SER A 98 9.31 12.19 -10.22
C SER A 98 8.95 10.87 -9.54
N THR A 99 9.95 10.01 -9.32
CA THR A 99 9.76 8.73 -8.61
C THR A 99 9.30 8.95 -7.18
N LEU A 100 8.22 8.28 -6.80
CA LEU A 100 7.64 8.39 -5.47
C LEU A 100 8.54 7.74 -4.42
N THR A 101 8.63 8.34 -3.25
CA THR A 101 9.32 7.77 -2.10
C THR A 101 8.35 6.93 -1.25
N GLN A 102 8.89 6.13 -0.33
CA GLN A 102 8.07 5.31 0.58
C GLN A 102 7.28 6.12 1.61
N SER A 103 7.49 7.43 1.68
CA SER A 103 6.64 8.32 2.47
C SER A 103 5.25 8.45 1.83
N PHE A 104 5.12 8.31 0.51
CA PHE A 104 3.82 8.32 -0.15
C PHE A 104 3.00 7.09 0.27
N ALA A 105 1.75 7.30 0.64
CA ALA A 105 0.85 6.21 1.02
C ALA A 105 -0.60 6.50 0.61
N PRO A 106 -1.13 5.81 -0.44
CA PRO A 106 -2.51 5.98 -0.84
C PRO A 106 -3.47 5.40 0.21
N CYS A 107 -4.67 5.96 0.36
CA CYS A 107 -5.62 5.52 1.37
C CYS A 107 -5.97 4.02 1.27
N LYS A 108 -6.48 3.49 2.38
CA LYS A 108 -7.06 2.15 2.47
C LYS A 108 -8.56 2.25 2.69
N PRO A 109 -9.33 1.25 2.28
CA PRO A 109 -10.70 1.15 2.72
C PRO A 109 -10.77 0.97 4.24
N ILE A 110 -11.82 1.50 4.84
CA ILE A 110 -12.22 1.26 6.22
C ILE A 110 -12.52 -0.24 6.38
N SER A 111 -12.04 -0.85 7.47
CA SER A 111 -11.99 -2.32 7.59
C SER A 111 -13.35 -3.00 7.60
N LYS A 112 -14.37 -2.31 8.09
CA LYS A 112 -15.75 -2.78 8.27
C LYS A 112 -16.65 -1.55 8.28
N LEU A 113 -17.87 -1.68 7.76
CA LEU A 113 -18.92 -0.69 7.94
C LEU A 113 -19.25 -0.54 9.44
N ASN A 114 -19.60 0.67 9.90
CA ASN A 114 -19.99 0.83 11.31
C ASN A 114 -21.32 0.12 11.55
N GLU A 115 -21.55 -0.37 12.77
CA GLU A 115 -22.80 -1.07 13.13
C GLU A 115 -24.05 -0.19 13.04
N LYS A 116 -23.87 1.12 13.06
CA LYS A 116 -24.95 2.11 12.93
C LYS A 116 -25.31 2.43 11.47
N ASP A 117 -24.41 2.11 10.54
CA ASP A 117 -24.61 2.37 9.13
C ASP A 117 -25.29 1.14 8.52
N ASP A 118 -26.43 1.34 7.87
CA ASP A 118 -27.07 0.27 7.11
C ASP A 118 -26.36 0.10 5.76
N ALA A 119 -25.83 -1.10 5.52
CA ALA A 119 -25.15 -1.43 4.27
C ALA A 119 -26.12 -1.46 3.08
N TYR A 120 -27.42 -1.69 3.33
CA TYR A 120 -28.43 -1.90 2.29
C TYR A 120 -29.37 -0.72 2.13
N ASN A 121 -28.92 0.49 2.52
CA ASN A 121 -29.71 1.72 2.43
C ASN A 121 -29.76 2.34 1.02
N ASP A 122 -29.44 1.59 -0.03
CA ASP A 122 -29.35 2.00 -1.44
C ASP A 122 -28.36 3.14 -1.78
N THR A 123 -27.64 3.71 -0.80
CA THR A 123 -26.66 4.79 -1.05
C THR A 123 -25.27 4.29 -1.44
N TRP A 124 -24.99 3.01 -1.18
CA TRP A 124 -23.69 2.41 -1.43
C TRP A 124 -23.60 1.88 -2.86
N LEU A 125 -22.55 2.29 -3.56
CA LEU A 125 -22.11 1.69 -4.81
C LEU A 125 -21.11 0.57 -4.48
N ALA A 126 -21.41 -0.63 -4.97
CA ALA A 126 -20.59 -1.82 -4.77
C ALA A 126 -19.74 -2.13 -6.00
N GLU A 127 -18.46 -2.35 -5.76
CA GLU A 127 -17.51 -2.94 -6.70
C GLU A 127 -16.96 -4.25 -6.12
N ARG A 128 -16.80 -5.29 -6.95
CA ARG A 128 -16.22 -6.57 -6.49
C ARG A 128 -14.86 -6.33 -5.82
N LYS A 129 -14.70 -6.90 -4.62
CA LYS A 129 -13.40 -6.96 -3.97
C LYS A 129 -12.65 -8.19 -4.44
N TYR A 130 -11.67 -7.99 -5.31
CA TYR A 130 -10.73 -9.04 -5.70
C TYR A 130 -9.70 -9.34 -4.58
N ASN A 131 -9.28 -10.59 -4.50
CA ASN A 131 -8.22 -11.09 -3.64
C ASN A 131 -6.92 -11.20 -4.43
N GLY A 132 -6.20 -10.09 -4.54
CA GLY A 132 -4.98 -10.01 -5.34
C GLY A 132 -3.84 -9.26 -4.64
N SER A 133 -3.02 -8.62 -5.46
CA SER A 133 -1.97 -7.71 -5.02
C SER A 133 -2.28 -6.30 -5.50
N CYS A 134 -2.45 -5.38 -4.54
CA CYS A 134 -2.59 -3.96 -4.84
C CYS A 134 -1.27 -3.40 -5.40
N ILE A 135 -1.32 -2.97 -6.66
CA ILE A 135 -0.20 -2.45 -7.45
C ILE A 135 -0.57 -1.05 -7.94
N LEU A 136 0.36 -0.12 -7.80
CA LEU A 136 0.24 1.22 -8.37
C LEU A 136 1.09 1.29 -9.63
N LEU A 137 0.56 1.89 -10.69
CA LEU A 137 1.29 2.15 -11.92
C LEU A 137 1.39 3.66 -12.12
N HIS A 138 2.58 4.10 -12.46
CA HIS A 138 2.95 5.50 -12.53
C HIS A 138 3.71 5.77 -13.82
N ASN A 139 3.34 6.82 -14.53
CA ASN A 139 4.14 7.37 -15.60
C ASN A 139 4.53 8.79 -15.20
N THR A 140 5.83 9.06 -15.04
CA THR A 140 6.36 10.38 -14.69
C THR A 140 6.54 11.29 -15.90
N GLY A 141 6.27 10.79 -17.12
CA GLY A 141 6.68 11.38 -18.39
C GLY A 141 8.11 11.04 -18.81
N LYS A 142 8.93 10.56 -17.87
CA LYS A 142 10.32 10.10 -18.13
C LYS A 142 10.50 8.61 -17.86
N GLU A 143 9.81 8.11 -16.83
CA GLU A 143 9.90 6.74 -16.35
C GLU A 143 8.50 6.18 -16.14
N ARG A 144 8.36 4.88 -16.44
CA ARG A 144 7.15 4.10 -16.16
C ARG A 144 7.45 3.13 -15.03
N ILE A 145 6.75 3.28 -13.92
CA ILE A 145 7.12 2.66 -12.65
C ILE A 145 5.93 1.87 -12.11
N GLY A 146 6.17 0.61 -11.75
CA GLY A 146 5.21 -0.21 -11.02
C GLY A 146 5.62 -0.34 -9.57
N TYR A 147 4.74 0.02 -8.64
CA TYR A 147 4.99 -0.06 -7.21
C TYR A 147 4.12 -1.11 -6.54
N THR A 148 4.66 -1.74 -5.49
CA THR A 148 3.81 -2.37 -4.48
C THR A 148 2.98 -1.32 -3.75
N ARG A 149 1.94 -1.74 -3.02
CA ARG A 149 1.17 -0.87 -2.11
C ARG A 149 2.00 -0.03 -1.14
N ARG A 150 3.23 -0.45 -0.81
CA ARG A 150 4.16 0.29 0.09
C ARG A 150 5.15 1.16 -0.66
N ILE A 151 4.89 1.48 -1.93
CA ILE A 151 5.73 2.33 -2.78
C ILE A 151 7.15 1.79 -2.90
N LYS A 152 7.27 0.47 -2.98
CA LYS A 152 8.50 -0.19 -3.39
C LYS A 152 8.48 -0.37 -4.91
N PRO A 153 9.42 0.23 -5.65
CA PRO A 153 9.47 0.08 -7.10
C PRO A 153 9.91 -1.35 -7.45
N ILE A 154 9.09 -2.02 -8.26
CA ILE A 154 9.31 -3.41 -8.70
C ILE A 154 9.00 -3.57 -10.19
N THR A 155 9.17 -2.50 -10.98
CA THR A 155 8.84 -2.42 -12.42
C THR A 155 9.43 -3.57 -13.22
N GLU A 156 10.71 -3.90 -13.01
CA GLU A 156 11.39 -4.98 -13.75
C GLU A 156 10.71 -6.33 -13.56
N ILE A 157 10.17 -6.58 -12.37
CA ILE A 157 9.44 -7.81 -12.02
C ILE A 157 8.04 -7.76 -12.62
N LEU A 158 7.33 -6.65 -12.43
CA LEU A 158 5.94 -6.50 -12.89
C LEU A 158 5.80 -6.48 -14.41
N SER A 159 6.78 -5.93 -15.13
CA SER A 159 6.77 -5.80 -16.59
C SER A 159 6.78 -7.13 -17.34
N VAL A 160 7.03 -8.26 -16.66
CA VAL A 160 6.90 -9.60 -17.25
C VAL A 160 5.43 -9.99 -17.44
N ILE A 161 4.51 -9.39 -16.67
CA ILE A 161 3.08 -9.61 -16.72
C ILE A 161 2.51 -8.73 -17.84
N LYS A 162 1.89 -9.36 -18.84
CA LYS A 162 1.39 -8.69 -20.04
C LYS A 162 0.43 -7.54 -19.72
N GLU A 163 -0.50 -7.76 -18.80
CA GLU A 163 -1.53 -6.80 -18.41
C GLU A 163 -0.93 -5.55 -17.77
N ILE A 164 0.06 -5.72 -16.89
CA ILE A 164 0.78 -4.59 -16.27
C ILE A 164 1.61 -3.84 -17.31
N LYS A 165 2.33 -4.57 -18.16
CA LYS A 165 3.15 -3.97 -19.22
C LYS A 165 2.32 -3.12 -20.17
N ASN A 166 1.16 -3.63 -20.61
CA ASN A 166 0.25 -2.90 -21.49
C ASN A 166 -0.31 -1.66 -20.79
N THR A 167 -0.80 -1.82 -19.55
CA THR A 167 -1.34 -0.69 -18.79
C THR A 167 -0.29 0.40 -18.56
N LEU A 168 0.96 0.05 -18.23
CA LEU A 168 2.06 1.02 -18.11
C LEU A 168 2.35 1.75 -19.42
N HIS A 169 2.23 1.07 -20.55
CA HIS A 169 2.46 1.66 -21.87
C HIS A 169 1.36 2.66 -22.24
N GLU A 170 0.10 2.35 -21.90
CA GLU A 170 -1.07 3.18 -22.19
C GLU A 170 -1.29 4.32 -21.18
N LEU A 171 -0.71 4.20 -19.97
CA LEU A 171 -0.84 5.19 -18.91
C LEU A 171 -0.28 6.55 -19.37
N PRO A 172 -1.09 7.62 -19.37
CA PRO A 172 -0.63 8.94 -19.79
C PRO A 172 0.50 9.49 -18.92
N ASP A 173 1.26 10.43 -19.46
CA ASP A 173 2.32 11.10 -18.72
C ASP A 173 1.77 11.79 -17.47
N GLU A 174 2.63 11.90 -16.46
CA GLU A 174 2.31 12.51 -15.16
C GLU A 174 1.01 11.97 -14.53
N SER A 175 0.81 10.64 -14.62
CA SER A 175 -0.39 9.97 -14.11
C SER A 175 -0.05 8.81 -13.19
N LEU A 176 -0.85 8.63 -12.14
CA LEU A 176 -0.70 7.59 -11.12
C LEU A 176 -2.05 6.92 -10.85
N ILE A 177 -2.13 5.63 -11.14
CA ILE A 177 -3.33 4.82 -10.95
C ILE A 177 -3.13 3.74 -9.90
N ILE A 178 -4.24 3.31 -9.30
CA ILE A 178 -4.27 2.22 -8.32
C ILE A 178 -5.13 1.09 -8.87
N GLY A 179 -4.60 -0.12 -8.81
CA GLY A 179 -5.32 -1.30 -9.25
C GLY A 179 -4.96 -2.55 -8.44
N GLU A 180 -5.69 -3.61 -8.72
CA GLU A 180 -5.48 -4.94 -8.14
C GLU A 180 -5.03 -5.90 -9.25
N LEU A 181 -3.82 -6.43 -9.10
CA LEU A 181 -3.35 -7.54 -9.92
C LEU A 181 -3.92 -8.84 -9.34
N VAL A 182 -4.63 -9.61 -10.17
CA VAL A 182 -5.30 -10.85 -9.78
C VAL A 182 -4.85 -11.97 -10.71
N ALA A 183 -4.64 -13.16 -10.15
CA ALA A 183 -4.42 -14.38 -10.90
C ALA A 183 -5.62 -15.30 -10.70
N PHE A 184 -6.16 -15.81 -11.80
CA PHE A 184 -7.21 -16.80 -11.83
C PHE A 184 -6.62 -18.13 -12.31
N ASP A 185 -6.94 -19.22 -11.62
CA ASP A 185 -6.61 -20.57 -12.09
C ASP A 185 -7.49 -20.98 -13.29
N GLU A 186 -7.29 -22.20 -13.80
CA GLU A 186 -8.05 -22.75 -14.93
C GLU A 186 -9.56 -22.85 -14.68
N GLU A 187 -9.98 -22.93 -13.40
CA GLU A 187 -11.39 -22.96 -12.99
C GLU A 187 -11.97 -21.54 -12.81
N GLY A 188 -11.16 -20.49 -13.01
CA GLY A 188 -11.55 -19.11 -12.82
C GLY A 188 -11.60 -18.66 -11.35
N LYS A 189 -10.97 -19.40 -10.43
CA LYS A 189 -10.87 -19.03 -9.01
C LYS A 189 -9.62 -18.19 -8.76
N GLU A 190 -9.74 -17.23 -7.84
CA GLU A 190 -8.64 -16.34 -7.48
C GLU A 190 -7.57 -17.07 -6.66
N ASP A 191 -6.31 -16.96 -7.08
CA ASP A 191 -5.16 -17.50 -6.35
C ASP A 191 -4.13 -16.39 -6.03
N PRO A 192 -4.27 -15.71 -4.88
CA PRO A 192 -3.32 -14.69 -4.47
C PRO A 192 -1.93 -15.26 -4.12
N LYS A 193 -1.79 -16.57 -3.91
CA LYS A 193 -0.51 -17.15 -3.47
C LYS A 193 0.52 -17.10 -4.59
N VAL A 194 0.10 -17.34 -5.83
CA VAL A 194 1.01 -17.33 -6.99
C VAL A 194 1.53 -15.93 -7.32
N LEU A 195 0.79 -14.89 -6.97
CA LEU A 195 1.19 -13.49 -7.17
C LEU A 195 2.48 -13.13 -6.44
N LYS A 196 2.79 -13.80 -5.30
CA LYS A 196 4.03 -13.53 -4.55
C LYS A 196 5.28 -13.71 -5.42
N ALA A 197 5.28 -14.67 -6.34
CA ALA A 197 6.42 -14.93 -7.21
C ALA A 197 6.66 -13.84 -8.27
N VAL A 198 5.67 -12.97 -8.50
CA VAL A 198 5.73 -11.89 -9.50
C VAL A 198 5.54 -10.50 -8.90
N THR A 199 5.52 -10.39 -7.57
CA THR A 199 5.33 -9.11 -6.84
C THR A 199 6.30 -8.92 -5.67
N THR A 200 7.11 -9.92 -5.33
CA THR A 200 8.07 -9.81 -4.22
C THR A 200 9.37 -9.18 -4.70
N GLU A 201 9.77 -8.07 -4.07
CA GLU A 201 10.98 -7.27 -4.36
C GLU A 201 12.27 -8.08 -4.48
N THR A 202 12.45 -9.13 -3.67
CA THR A 202 13.65 -9.98 -3.68
C THR A 202 13.70 -10.96 -4.85
N THR A 203 12.67 -10.98 -5.70
CA THR A 203 12.61 -11.85 -6.87
C THR A 203 13.35 -11.22 -8.04
N THR A 204 14.13 -12.01 -8.77
CA THR A 204 14.76 -11.52 -10.01
C THR A 204 13.76 -11.55 -11.17
N LYS A 205 13.95 -10.65 -12.14
CA LYS A 205 13.15 -10.62 -13.38
C LYS A 205 13.07 -12.00 -14.07
N ALA A 206 14.19 -12.71 -14.15
CA ALA A 206 14.24 -14.04 -14.76
C ALA A 206 13.38 -15.07 -14.00
N LYS A 207 13.41 -15.06 -12.66
CA LYS A 207 12.57 -15.95 -11.84
C LYS A 207 11.09 -15.61 -11.97
N ALA A 208 10.75 -14.32 -11.95
CA ALA A 208 9.38 -13.86 -12.14
C ALA A 208 8.84 -14.23 -13.52
N LYS A 209 9.65 -14.03 -14.57
CA LYS A 209 9.29 -14.43 -15.94
C LYS A 209 9.07 -15.94 -16.06
N SER A 210 10.02 -16.75 -15.57
CA SER A 210 9.88 -18.21 -15.61
C SER A 210 8.62 -18.69 -14.88
N LYS A 211 8.29 -18.09 -13.72
CA LYS A 211 7.06 -18.47 -13.00
C LYS A 211 5.80 -17.98 -13.71
N TYR A 212 5.79 -16.76 -14.27
CA TYR A 212 4.68 -16.25 -15.06
C TYR A 212 4.42 -17.15 -16.27
N ASP A 213 5.45 -17.47 -17.07
CA ASP A 213 5.32 -18.32 -18.25
C ASP A 213 4.80 -19.73 -17.88
N SER A 214 5.26 -20.31 -16.77
CA SER A 214 4.74 -21.58 -16.21
C SER A 214 3.25 -21.49 -15.88
N LEU A 215 2.83 -20.44 -15.16
CA LEU A 215 1.44 -20.25 -14.77
C LEU A 215 0.53 -20.09 -16.00
N ILE A 216 0.95 -19.32 -17.00
CA ILE A 216 0.22 -19.20 -18.26
C ILE A 216 0.09 -20.57 -18.95
N SER A 217 1.13 -21.40 -18.95
CA SER A 217 1.06 -22.76 -19.50
C SER A 217 0.17 -23.72 -18.70
N GLU A 218 0.01 -23.46 -17.40
CA GLU A 218 -0.90 -24.16 -16.48
C GLU A 218 -2.35 -23.64 -16.61
N GLY A 219 -2.64 -22.73 -17.54
CA GLY A 219 -3.99 -22.20 -17.78
C GLY A 219 -4.38 -21.00 -16.91
N TYR A 220 -3.46 -20.45 -16.11
CA TYR A 220 -3.75 -19.25 -15.34
C TYR A 220 -3.99 -18.03 -16.23
N ASN A 221 -4.90 -17.18 -15.79
CA ASN A 221 -5.18 -15.88 -16.40
C ASN A 221 -4.89 -14.75 -15.41
N PHE A 222 -4.15 -13.74 -15.85
CA PHE A 222 -3.86 -12.56 -15.03
C PHE A 222 -4.73 -11.39 -15.47
N LYS A 223 -5.17 -10.59 -14.52
CA LYS A 223 -5.89 -9.33 -14.78
C LYS A 223 -5.35 -8.23 -13.88
N TYR A 224 -5.21 -7.03 -14.42
CA TYR A 224 -4.98 -5.83 -13.64
C TYR A 224 -6.23 -4.95 -13.67
N ASN A 225 -6.94 -4.89 -12.55
CA ASN A 225 -8.19 -4.14 -12.43
C ASN A 225 -7.89 -2.79 -11.80
N VAL A 226 -7.88 -1.72 -12.60
CA VAL A 226 -7.75 -0.34 -12.12
C VAL A 226 -9.02 0.04 -11.38
N PHE A 227 -8.90 0.49 -10.13
CA PHE A 227 -10.05 0.83 -9.30
C PHE A 227 -10.06 2.28 -8.80
N ASP A 228 -8.96 3.02 -8.96
CA ASP A 228 -8.90 4.44 -8.65
C ASP A 228 -7.72 5.13 -9.35
N VAL A 229 -7.74 6.47 -9.34
CA VAL A 229 -6.70 7.34 -9.90
C VAL A 229 -6.36 8.44 -8.89
N ILE A 230 -5.06 8.74 -8.72
CA ILE A 230 -4.58 9.77 -7.81
C ILE A 230 -4.12 11.00 -8.59
N PHE A 231 -3.33 10.79 -9.65
CA PHE A 231 -2.88 11.84 -10.55
C PHE A 231 -3.27 11.51 -11.99
N TRP A 232 -3.68 12.51 -12.75
CA TRP A 232 -4.08 12.36 -14.15
C TRP A 232 -3.62 13.57 -14.97
N TYR A 233 -2.72 13.37 -15.94
CA TYR A 233 -2.10 14.43 -16.74
C TYR A 233 -1.53 15.59 -15.89
N GLY A 234 -0.82 15.27 -14.81
CA GLY A 234 -0.22 16.26 -13.92
C GLY A 234 -1.15 16.83 -12.85
N GLU A 235 -2.46 16.57 -12.94
CA GLU A 235 -3.44 17.05 -11.96
C GLU A 235 -3.60 16.08 -10.79
N ASP A 236 -3.61 16.60 -9.55
CA ASP A 236 -4.10 15.86 -8.37
C ASP A 236 -5.63 15.78 -8.44
N VAL A 237 -6.16 14.58 -8.68
CA VAL A 237 -7.61 14.35 -8.82
C VAL A 237 -8.23 13.78 -7.55
N THR A 238 -7.53 13.78 -6.42
CA THR A 238 -8.01 13.14 -5.18
C THR A 238 -9.21 13.83 -4.55
N ASP A 239 -9.37 15.13 -4.76
CA ASP A 239 -10.52 15.91 -4.31
C ASP A 239 -11.77 15.75 -5.18
N ARG A 240 -11.65 15.16 -6.38
CA ARG A 240 -12.81 14.82 -7.22
C ARG A 240 -13.66 13.75 -6.56
N THR A 241 -14.94 13.69 -6.90
CA THR A 241 -15.88 12.67 -6.43
C THR A 241 -15.52 11.27 -6.93
N PHE A 242 -16.07 10.22 -6.34
CA PHE A 242 -15.85 8.86 -6.80
C PHE A 242 -16.35 8.66 -8.24
N LEU A 243 -17.49 9.23 -8.60
CA LEU A 243 -18.05 9.10 -9.95
C LEU A 243 -17.18 9.81 -11.01
N GLU A 244 -16.62 10.97 -10.71
CA GLU A 244 -15.69 11.65 -11.62
C GLU A 244 -14.40 10.84 -11.82
N ARG A 245 -13.83 10.29 -10.74
CA ARG A 245 -12.64 9.43 -10.85
C ARG A 245 -12.96 8.10 -11.53
N LEU A 246 -14.16 7.57 -11.35
CA LEU A 246 -14.64 6.39 -12.07
C LEU A 246 -14.62 6.64 -13.58
N GLU A 247 -15.15 7.78 -14.04
CA GLU A 247 -15.13 8.15 -15.46
C GLU A 247 -13.71 8.18 -16.03
N ILE A 248 -12.74 8.71 -15.27
CA ILE A 248 -11.32 8.67 -15.66
C ILE A 248 -10.84 7.21 -15.81
N THR A 249 -11.14 6.35 -14.83
CA THR A 249 -10.67 4.96 -14.86
C THR A 249 -11.27 4.11 -15.99
N LYS A 250 -12.37 4.53 -16.62
CA LYS A 250 -12.93 3.86 -17.82
C LYS A 250 -11.95 3.82 -18.99
N PHE A 251 -10.96 4.71 -19.00
CA PHE A 251 -9.82 4.64 -19.92
C PHE A 251 -9.16 3.24 -19.94
N PHE A 252 -9.15 2.54 -18.80
CA PHE A 252 -8.56 1.21 -18.65
C PHE A 252 -9.56 0.05 -18.78
N GLY A 253 -10.81 0.37 -19.16
CA GLY A 253 -11.90 -0.58 -19.30
C GLY A 253 -13.07 -0.32 -18.35
N GLU A 254 -14.21 -0.93 -18.69
CA GLU A 254 -15.44 -0.81 -17.92
C GLU A 254 -15.35 -1.54 -16.57
N ARG A 255 -15.98 -0.96 -15.56
CA ARG A 255 -16.03 -1.49 -14.19
C ARG A 255 -17.47 -1.75 -13.80
N GLU A 256 -17.73 -2.94 -13.26
CA GLU A 256 -19.06 -3.29 -12.77
C GLU A 256 -19.30 -2.64 -11.40
N ILE A 257 -20.06 -1.55 -11.40
CA ILE A 257 -20.46 -0.81 -10.22
C ILE A 257 -21.98 -0.68 -10.22
N ARG A 258 -22.61 -1.06 -9.10
CA ARG A 258 -24.06 -1.07 -8.95
C ARG A 258 -24.47 -0.80 -7.51
N PRO A 259 -25.71 -0.35 -7.25
CA PRO A 259 -26.23 -0.22 -5.89
C PRO A 259 -26.04 -1.52 -5.10
N PHE A 260 -25.61 -1.41 -3.85
CA PHE A 260 -25.37 -2.57 -3.00
C PHE A 260 -26.67 -3.05 -2.36
N THR A 261 -27.00 -4.31 -2.60
CA THR A 261 -28.20 -4.96 -2.06
C THR A 261 -27.84 -6.28 -1.39
N GLU A 262 -28.73 -6.77 -0.52
CA GLU A 262 -28.58 -8.08 0.11
C GLU A 262 -28.54 -9.21 -0.93
N GLU A 263 -29.33 -9.10 -2.00
CA GLU A 263 -29.32 -10.06 -3.10
C GLU A 263 -27.93 -10.17 -3.75
N ILE A 264 -27.28 -9.05 -4.04
CA ILE A 264 -25.94 -9.01 -4.62
C ILE A 264 -24.91 -9.59 -3.65
N ALA A 265 -25.06 -9.35 -2.34
CA ALA A 265 -24.22 -9.93 -1.30
C ALA A 265 -24.33 -11.46 -1.27
N LEU A 266 -25.56 -12.00 -1.30
CA LEU A 266 -25.81 -13.45 -1.32
C LEU A 266 -25.23 -14.11 -2.57
N GLN A 267 -25.48 -13.55 -3.75
CA GLN A 267 -24.94 -14.06 -5.02
C GLN A 267 -23.40 -14.10 -5.03
N ALA A 268 -22.75 -13.06 -4.51
CA ALA A 268 -21.30 -13.00 -4.45
C ALA A 268 -20.71 -13.99 -3.44
N LYS A 269 -21.41 -14.26 -2.33
CA LYS A 269 -21.04 -15.30 -1.37
C LYS A 269 -21.10 -16.70 -1.99
N GLU A 270 -22.15 -17.00 -2.75
CA GLU A 270 -22.28 -18.27 -3.50
C GLU A 270 -21.16 -18.45 -4.53
N LYS A 271 -20.74 -17.35 -5.18
CA LYS A 271 -19.61 -17.33 -6.12
C LYS A 271 -18.24 -17.36 -5.43
N GLY A 272 -18.18 -17.38 -4.10
CA GLY A 272 -16.93 -17.44 -3.34
C GLY A 272 -16.07 -16.17 -3.43
N TRP A 273 -16.66 -15.00 -3.66
CA TRP A 273 -15.93 -13.73 -3.71
C TRP A 273 -15.40 -13.35 -2.32
N GLU A 274 -14.33 -12.54 -2.25
CA GLU A 274 -13.87 -11.99 -0.96
C GLU A 274 -14.89 -11.01 -0.36
N GLY A 275 -15.66 -10.34 -1.22
CA GLY A 275 -16.70 -9.39 -0.85
C GLY A 275 -16.77 -8.20 -1.82
N PHE A 276 -17.05 -7.03 -1.27
CA PHE A 276 -17.20 -5.77 -1.99
C PHE A 276 -16.38 -4.63 -1.37
N ILE A 277 -16.00 -3.68 -2.23
CA ILE A 277 -15.62 -2.33 -1.83
C ILE A 277 -16.85 -1.46 -2.03
N LEU A 278 -17.34 -0.88 -0.94
CA LEU A 278 -18.47 0.04 -0.94
C LEU A 278 -17.96 1.48 -0.96
N ARG A 279 -18.55 2.30 -1.82
CA ARG A 279 -18.27 3.74 -1.95
C ARG A 279 -19.58 4.51 -2.12
N GLN A 280 -19.63 5.74 -1.65
CA GLN A 280 -20.66 6.71 -2.03
C GLN A 280 -20.23 7.46 -3.29
N ALA A 281 -21.18 8.01 -4.04
CA ALA A 281 -20.91 8.77 -5.26
C ALA A 281 -19.94 9.94 -5.02
N GLU A 282 -20.10 10.62 -3.89
CA GLU A 282 -19.34 11.81 -3.49
C GLU A 282 -18.03 11.48 -2.74
N ASP A 283 -17.67 10.19 -2.58
CA ASP A 283 -16.49 9.82 -1.83
C ASP A 283 -15.20 10.31 -2.50
N ASN A 284 -14.42 11.08 -1.76
CA ASN A 284 -13.05 11.42 -2.12
C ASN A 284 -12.04 10.40 -1.58
N ILE A 285 -10.85 10.37 -2.19
CA ILE A 285 -9.70 9.63 -1.67
C ILE A 285 -8.64 10.59 -1.16
N VAL A 286 -7.65 10.05 -0.46
CA VAL A 286 -6.52 10.84 0.04
C VAL A 286 -5.25 10.00 -0.02
N PHE A 287 -4.10 10.65 -0.04
CA PHE A 287 -2.82 10.03 0.29
C PHE A 287 -2.18 10.75 1.47
N THR A 288 -1.06 10.20 1.96
CA THR A 288 -0.21 10.86 2.95
C THR A 288 1.25 10.78 2.53
N MET A 289 2.08 11.67 3.08
CA MET A 289 3.54 11.70 2.89
C MET A 289 4.27 11.22 4.16
N ASN A 290 3.68 10.27 4.88
CA ASN A 290 4.20 9.76 6.16
C ASN A 290 4.26 8.22 6.22
N GLY A 291 4.30 7.56 5.07
CA GLY A 291 4.35 6.11 4.86
C GLY A 291 3.15 5.35 5.42
N LYS A 292 2.15 6.06 5.96
CA LYS A 292 1.02 5.50 6.70
C LYS A 292 -0.30 5.91 6.06
N PRO A 293 -0.97 4.99 5.37
CA PRO A 293 -2.18 5.32 4.66
C PRO A 293 -3.33 5.55 5.63
N LYS A 294 -4.12 6.59 5.38
CA LYS A 294 -5.40 6.82 6.06
C LYS A 294 -6.43 5.78 5.64
N ARG A 295 -7.41 5.53 6.51
CA ARG A 295 -8.61 4.77 6.15
C ARG A 295 -9.76 5.73 5.89
N LYS A 296 -10.15 5.90 4.62
CA LYS A 296 -11.16 6.87 4.18
C LYS A 296 -11.67 6.52 2.77
N GLY A 297 -12.85 7.02 2.40
CA GLY A 297 -13.35 7.06 1.02
C GLY A 297 -13.85 5.73 0.46
N SER A 298 -13.89 4.69 1.29
CA SER A 298 -14.46 3.38 0.95
C SER A 298 -14.53 2.47 2.17
N TYR A 299 -15.39 1.47 2.10
CA TYR A 299 -15.56 0.44 3.12
C TYR A 299 -15.37 -0.95 2.53
N LYS A 300 -14.85 -1.88 3.34
CA LYS A 300 -14.85 -3.30 2.99
C LYS A 300 -16.12 -3.93 3.52
N PHE A 301 -16.85 -4.59 2.64
CA PHE A 301 -17.87 -5.56 3.00
C PHE A 301 -17.30 -6.94 2.66
N LYS A 302 -17.22 -7.86 3.62
CA LYS A 302 -16.66 -9.20 3.43
C LYS A 302 -17.63 -10.25 3.95
N PHE A 303 -17.65 -11.43 3.31
CA PHE A 303 -18.46 -12.58 3.73
C PHE A 303 -17.79 -13.43 4.81
#